data_AF-A0A7Y0F1D8-F1
#
_entry.id   AF-A0A7Y0F1D8-F1
#
_cell.length_a   1.000
_cell.length_b   1.000
_cell.length_c   1.000
_cell.angle_alpha   90.00
_cell.angle_beta   90.00
_cell.angle_gamma   90.00
#
_symmetry.space_group_name_H-M   'P 1'
#
loop_
_entity.id
_entity.type
_entity.pdbx_description
1 polymer ?
#
loop_
_entity_poly.entity_id
_entity_poly.type
_entity_poly.pdbx_seq_one_letter_code
_entity_poly.pdbx_strand_id
1 'polypeptide(L)'
;MPQNQKQTANQQSAPQSSHGHGRTVAVVVAAAIVVVIALVTAFLVPGWALRKNADSTTASVEGQQSQTTQTADPTPTISASALPGDATELLKAMPDTVLDFARTAAAASTTWQTASPVEEYTLTYSTGNTANDVTVIAAQWSDKDSAKKQYDALVGTLTGKELASGNVKVSGSNTGAYVTREDASDANKAVSVWQNDTVVFQATGAKQAVQDLTRKFPL
;
A
#
# COMPACT_ATOMS: atom_id res chain seq x y z
N MET A 1 74.42 17.92 -19.74
CA MET A 1 74.38 16.85 -20.75
C MET A 1 72.97 16.28 -20.80
N PRO A 2 72.48 15.91 -21.99
CA PRO A 2 71.12 16.12 -22.54
C PRO A 2 70.16 14.94 -22.25
N GLN A 3 68.84 14.92 -22.51
CA GLN A 3 68.05 15.17 -23.74
C GLN A 3 66.58 15.53 -23.37
N ASN A 4 65.86 16.43 -24.05
CA ASN A 4 65.26 16.34 -25.41
C ASN A 4 64.38 15.06 -25.54
N GLN A 5 63.09 15.07 -25.90
CA GLN A 5 62.45 15.76 -27.02
C GLN A 5 60.93 15.90 -26.81
N LYS A 6 60.40 17.01 -27.34
CA LYS A 6 59.02 17.17 -27.82
C LYS A 6 58.77 16.21 -28.99
N GLN A 7 57.58 15.62 -29.07
CA GLN A 7 56.98 15.25 -30.35
C GLN A 7 55.64 15.94 -30.54
N THR A 8 55.56 16.66 -31.65
CA THR A 8 54.46 17.42 -32.20
C THR A 8 53.77 16.63 -33.33
N ALA A 9 52.46 16.87 -33.46
CA ALA A 9 51.66 16.98 -34.70
C ALA A 9 51.37 15.75 -35.59
N ASN A 10 50.08 15.39 -35.70
CA ASN A 10 49.23 15.56 -36.90
C ASN A 10 47.78 15.18 -36.52
N GLN A 11 46.83 16.12 -36.39
CA GLN A 11 46.00 16.78 -37.42
C GLN A 11 45.12 15.86 -38.29
N GLN A 12 43.81 16.10 -38.14
CA GLN A 12 42.67 15.98 -39.07
C GLN A 12 42.64 14.87 -40.13
N SER A 13 41.54 14.11 -40.15
CA SER A 13 40.36 14.44 -40.98
C SER A 13 39.27 13.36 -40.86
N ALA A 14 38.04 13.77 -40.56
CA ALA A 14 36.85 12.96 -40.79
C ALA A 14 36.52 12.89 -42.28
N PRO A 15 35.76 11.88 -42.71
CA PRO A 15 34.70 12.11 -43.68
C PRO A 15 33.32 11.66 -43.17
N GLN A 16 32.36 12.58 -43.24
CA GLN A 16 30.93 12.30 -43.33
C GLN A 16 30.59 11.71 -44.71
N SER A 17 29.72 10.69 -44.73
CA SER A 17 28.64 10.46 -45.72
C SER A 17 27.99 9.11 -45.38
N SER A 18 26.76 9.00 -44.87
CA SER A 18 25.44 9.22 -45.51
C SER A 18 25.18 8.33 -46.75
N HIS A 19 24.30 7.33 -46.61
CA HIS A 19 23.09 7.07 -47.42
C HIS A 19 22.76 5.58 -47.66
N GLY A 20 21.46 5.26 -47.61
CA GLY A 20 20.83 4.06 -48.19
C GLY A 20 20.03 3.24 -47.19
N HIS A 21 18.82 3.64 -46.75
CA HIS A 21 17.51 3.49 -47.42
C HIS A 21 17.20 2.08 -47.95
N GLY A 22 16.28 1.39 -47.27
CA GLY A 22 15.29 0.53 -47.93
C GLY A 22 15.08 -0.87 -47.34
N ARG A 23 13.79 -1.14 -47.02
CA ARG A 23 13.12 -2.46 -46.93
C ARG A 23 13.28 -3.18 -45.59
N THR A 24 12.25 -3.63 -44.87
CA THR A 24 10.84 -3.91 -45.21
C THR A 24 10.05 -4.14 -43.92
N VAL A 25 8.92 -3.45 -43.79
CA VAL A 25 7.63 -3.91 -43.25
C VAL A 25 7.61 -5.40 -42.87
N ALA A 26 7.86 -5.74 -41.59
CA ALA A 26 7.73 -7.12 -41.10
C ALA A 26 7.46 -7.24 -39.58
N VAL A 27 6.86 -6.22 -38.94
CA VAL A 27 6.43 -6.33 -37.52
C VAL A 27 4.99 -5.84 -37.29
N VAL A 28 4.33 -5.24 -38.29
CA VAL A 28 2.98 -4.64 -38.12
C VAL A 28 1.82 -5.65 -38.28
N VAL A 29 2.08 -6.93 -38.57
CA VAL A 29 1.02 -7.93 -38.78
C VAL A 29 0.61 -8.68 -37.50
N ALA A 30 1.36 -8.56 -36.39
CA ALA A 30 1.03 -9.27 -35.14
C ALA A 30 0.13 -8.49 -34.17
N ALA A 31 -0.03 -7.16 -34.33
CA ALA A 31 -0.76 -6.32 -33.37
C ALA A 31 -2.22 -6.01 -33.77
N ALA A 32 -2.62 -6.27 -35.02
CA ALA A 32 -3.95 -5.91 -35.52
C ALA A 32 -5.05 -6.97 -35.20
N ILE A 33 -4.69 -8.22 -34.87
CA ILE A 33 -5.66 -9.30 -34.59
C ILE A 33 -6.21 -9.24 -33.15
N VAL A 34 -5.41 -8.77 -32.19
CA VAL A 34 -5.83 -8.74 -30.77
C VAL A 34 -6.85 -7.63 -30.50
N VAL A 35 -6.76 -6.49 -31.19
CA VAL A 35 -7.69 -5.37 -31.02
C VAL A 35 -9.08 -5.66 -31.61
N VAL A 36 -9.17 -6.47 -32.66
CA VAL A 36 -10.45 -6.83 -33.29
C VAL A 36 -11.23 -7.87 -32.47
N ILE A 37 -10.55 -8.77 -31.73
CA ILE A 37 -11.23 -9.74 -30.84
C ILE A 37 -11.83 -9.05 -29.62
N ALA A 38 -11.25 -7.95 -29.15
CA ALA A 38 -11.75 -7.21 -27.98
C ALA A 38 -13.02 -6.37 -28.26
N LEU A 39 -13.35 -6.08 -29.53
CA LEU A 39 -14.46 -5.19 -29.88
C LEU A 39 -15.77 -5.91 -30.29
N VAL A 40 -15.79 -7.25 -30.34
CA VAL A 40 -16.98 -8.02 -30.80
C VAL A 40 -17.79 -8.68 -29.68
N THR A 41 -17.36 -8.64 -28.41
CA THR A 41 -18.15 -9.24 -27.31
C THR A 41 -19.12 -8.28 -26.61
N ALA A 42 -19.18 -7.01 -27.04
CA ALA A 42 -20.02 -5.99 -26.41
C ALA A 42 -21.49 -5.96 -26.87
N PHE A 43 -21.95 -6.85 -27.76
CA PHE A 43 -23.31 -6.79 -28.33
C PHE A 43 -24.01 -8.14 -28.56
N LEU A 44 -23.97 -9.06 -27.59
CA LEU A 44 -24.79 -10.28 -27.64
C LEU A 44 -25.56 -10.55 -26.34
N VAL A 45 -26.46 -9.63 -26.00
CA VAL A 45 -27.66 -9.98 -25.21
C VAL A 45 -28.85 -9.24 -25.83
N PRO A 46 -29.93 -9.94 -26.20
CA PRO A 46 -31.07 -10.00 -25.29
C PRO A 46 -31.65 -11.41 -25.12
N GLY A 47 -32.19 -11.67 -23.92
CA GLY A 47 -32.82 -12.94 -23.55
C GLY A 47 -34.10 -13.25 -24.34
N TRP A 48 -34.35 -14.55 -24.50
CA TRP A 48 -35.60 -15.29 -24.80
C TRP A 48 -35.23 -16.54 -25.62
N ALA A 49 -34.74 -17.57 -24.95
CA ALA A 49 -34.75 -18.91 -25.52
C ALA A 49 -35.32 -19.88 -24.50
N LEU A 50 -36.65 -19.79 -24.32
CA LEU A 50 -37.45 -20.93 -23.91
C LEU A 50 -37.09 -22.12 -24.81
N ARG A 51 -36.68 -23.24 -24.22
CA ARG A 51 -36.88 -24.57 -24.83
C ARG A 51 -37.74 -25.37 -23.87
N LYS A 52 -39.00 -25.54 -24.26
CA LYS A 52 -39.96 -26.44 -23.63
C LYS A 52 -39.68 -27.88 -24.06
N ASN A 53 -39.64 -28.75 -23.06
CA ASN A 53 -40.07 -30.16 -23.01
C ASN A 53 -39.44 -31.14 -24.03
N ALA A 54 -38.79 -32.20 -23.56
CA ALA A 54 -39.48 -33.41 -23.09
C ALA A 54 -38.48 -34.47 -22.61
N ASP A 55 -38.86 -35.10 -21.49
CA ASP A 55 -38.61 -36.47 -21.09
C ASP A 55 -37.21 -36.96 -20.65
N SER A 56 -37.16 -37.13 -19.32
CA SER A 56 -36.80 -38.38 -18.61
C SER A 56 -35.44 -38.44 -17.93
N THR A 57 -35.52 -38.48 -16.59
CA THR A 57 -34.59 -39.07 -15.62
C THR A 57 -33.74 -38.10 -14.80
N THR A 58 -34.36 -37.63 -13.72
CA THR A 58 -33.84 -37.55 -12.34
C THR A 58 -32.33 -37.41 -12.14
N ALA A 59 -31.88 -36.18 -11.88
CA ALA A 59 -31.05 -35.81 -10.72
C ALA A 59 -30.92 -34.28 -10.68
N SER A 60 -31.56 -33.66 -9.69
CA SER A 60 -31.42 -32.25 -9.36
C SER A 60 -30.02 -31.98 -8.82
N VAL A 61 -29.14 -31.41 -9.66
CA VAL A 61 -28.00 -30.62 -9.20
C VAL A 61 -28.45 -29.16 -9.28
N GLU A 62 -28.97 -28.66 -8.16
CA GLU A 62 -29.15 -27.23 -7.95
C GLU A 62 -27.78 -26.56 -8.11
N GLY A 63 -27.65 -25.76 -9.16
CA GLY A 63 -26.55 -24.83 -9.31
C GLY A 63 -26.63 -23.81 -8.17
N GLN A 64 -25.82 -24.02 -7.13
CA GLN A 64 -25.46 -22.97 -6.19
C GLN A 64 -24.72 -21.89 -6.97
N GLN A 65 -25.48 -20.89 -7.41
CA GLN A 65 -24.95 -19.61 -7.79
C GLN A 65 -24.44 -19.00 -6.48
N SER A 66 -23.14 -19.14 -6.21
CA SER A 66 -22.46 -18.50 -5.09
C SER A 66 -22.52 -17.00 -5.27
N GLN A 67 -23.63 -16.42 -4.83
CA GLN A 67 -23.77 -15.02 -4.53
C GLN A 67 -22.78 -14.74 -3.40
N THR A 68 -21.61 -14.20 -3.72
CA THR A 68 -20.71 -13.67 -2.69
C THR A 68 -21.43 -12.47 -2.08
N THR A 69 -22.21 -12.71 -1.02
CA THR A 69 -22.67 -11.67 -0.12
C THR A 69 -21.42 -10.98 0.41
N GLN A 70 -21.19 -9.74 -0.01
CA GLN A 70 -20.19 -8.88 0.63
C GLN A 70 -20.68 -8.63 2.05
N THR A 71 -20.13 -9.39 3.00
CA THR A 71 -20.39 -9.17 4.43
C THR A 71 -19.95 -7.75 4.76
N ALA A 72 -20.76 -7.02 5.53
CA ALA A 72 -20.39 -5.69 6.01
C ALA A 72 -19.08 -5.75 6.79
N ASP A 73 -18.29 -4.67 6.73
CA ASP A 73 -17.10 -4.54 7.58
C ASP A 73 -17.53 -4.68 9.05
N PRO A 74 -16.77 -5.42 9.88
CA PRO A 74 -17.13 -5.63 11.27
C PRO A 74 -17.12 -4.31 12.04
N THR A 75 -18.00 -4.22 13.05
CA THR A 75 -18.18 -3.05 13.93
C THR A 75 -17.63 -3.41 15.32
N PRO A 76 -16.98 -2.47 16.04
CA PRO A 76 -16.41 -2.78 17.35
C PRO A 76 -17.51 -3.10 18.37
N THR A 77 -17.22 -4.05 19.26
CA THR A 77 -18.13 -4.46 20.35
C THR A 77 -17.90 -3.66 21.63
N ILE A 78 -16.80 -2.92 21.71
CA ILE A 78 -16.45 -2.03 22.82
C ILE A 78 -16.48 -0.56 22.37
N SER A 79 -16.68 0.36 23.31
CA SER A 79 -16.64 1.79 23.02
C SER A 79 -15.21 2.34 23.03
N ALA A 80 -14.95 3.34 22.19
CA ALA A 80 -13.72 4.10 22.22
C ALA A 80 -13.63 4.96 23.48
N SER A 81 -12.42 5.19 23.96
CA SER A 81 -12.14 6.16 25.02
C SER A 81 -12.14 7.57 24.44
N ALA A 82 -12.75 8.50 25.19
CA ALA A 82 -12.78 9.90 24.84
C ALA A 82 -11.37 10.50 24.90
N LEU A 83 -11.05 11.36 23.94
CA LEU A 83 -9.83 12.16 23.98
C LEU A 83 -9.95 13.26 25.05
N PRO A 84 -8.82 13.75 25.59
CA PRO A 84 -8.80 14.99 26.36
C PRO A 84 -9.44 16.15 25.59
N GLY A 85 -10.13 17.06 26.28
CA GLY A 85 -10.81 18.19 25.64
C GLY A 85 -9.86 19.17 24.93
N ASP A 86 -8.58 19.15 25.32
CA ASP A 86 -7.47 19.92 24.75
C ASP A 86 -6.60 19.10 23.78
N ALA A 87 -7.10 17.97 23.27
CA ALA A 87 -6.41 17.17 22.26
C ALA A 87 -5.98 18.01 21.05
N THR A 88 -4.79 17.72 20.53
CA THR A 88 -4.25 18.35 19.33
C THR A 88 -5.00 17.90 18.09
N GLU A 89 -4.78 18.60 16.97
CA GLU A 89 -5.41 18.23 15.70
C GLU A 89 -4.95 16.86 15.20
N LEU A 90 -3.68 16.49 15.41
CA LEU A 90 -3.21 15.14 15.10
C LEU A 90 -3.98 14.09 15.91
N LEU A 91 -4.14 14.31 17.22
CA LEU A 91 -4.81 13.34 18.08
C LEU A 91 -6.30 13.23 17.77
N LYS A 92 -6.97 14.35 17.45
CA LYS A 92 -8.37 14.37 16.98
C LYS A 92 -8.55 13.67 15.62
N ALA A 93 -7.53 13.68 14.77
CA ALA A 93 -7.55 12.98 13.49
C ALA A 93 -7.39 11.46 13.66
N MET A 94 -6.96 10.97 14.82
CA MET A 94 -6.90 9.53 15.07
C MET A 94 -8.33 8.98 15.18
N PRO A 95 -8.67 7.91 14.45
CA PRO A 95 -10.03 7.38 14.46
C PRO A 95 -10.40 6.84 15.84
N ASP A 96 -11.68 7.02 16.22
CA ASP A 96 -12.23 6.33 17.38
C ASP A 96 -12.27 4.82 17.15
N THR A 97 -12.50 4.41 15.90
CA THR A 97 -12.67 3.01 15.51
C THR A 97 -12.07 2.72 14.15
N VAL A 98 -11.48 1.53 13.99
CA VAL A 98 -11.01 1.00 12.70
C VAL A 98 -11.49 -0.44 12.63
N LEU A 99 -12.39 -0.79 11.72
CA LEU A 99 -13.06 -2.11 11.72
C LEU A 99 -13.67 -2.42 13.10
N ASP A 100 -13.36 -3.57 13.68
CA ASP A 100 -13.79 -4.02 15.01
C ASP A 100 -12.92 -3.49 16.16
N PHE A 101 -11.91 -2.67 15.87
CA PHE A 101 -11.07 -2.05 16.87
C PHE A 101 -11.65 -0.71 17.34
N ALA A 102 -11.66 -0.49 18.65
CA ALA A 102 -11.88 0.82 19.26
C ALA A 102 -10.58 1.34 19.88
N ARG A 103 -10.32 2.65 19.78
CA ARG A 103 -9.22 3.32 20.47
C ARG A 103 -9.51 3.35 21.97
N THR A 104 -8.82 2.53 22.75
CA THR A 104 -9.02 2.40 24.21
C THR A 104 -8.06 3.26 25.02
N ALA A 105 -6.92 3.63 24.44
CA ALA A 105 -5.92 4.48 25.08
C ALA A 105 -5.27 5.44 24.08
N ALA A 106 -4.90 6.61 24.57
CA ALA A 106 -4.11 7.60 23.85
C ALA A 106 -3.30 8.41 24.87
N ALA A 107 -1.97 8.40 24.73
CA ALA A 107 -1.07 9.11 25.63
C ALA A 107 0.10 9.72 24.86
N ALA A 108 0.64 10.84 25.35
CA ALA A 108 1.86 11.41 24.81
C ALA A 108 3.02 10.39 24.89
N SER A 109 3.91 10.42 23.91
CA SER A 109 5.03 9.51 23.79
C SER A 109 6.32 10.25 23.44
N THR A 110 7.46 9.63 23.73
CA THR A 110 8.81 10.18 23.49
C THR A 110 9.71 9.17 22.79
N THR A 111 9.13 8.16 22.15
CA THR A 111 9.82 7.06 21.48
C THR A 111 10.70 7.57 20.33
N TRP A 112 10.26 8.59 19.61
CA TRP A 112 11.00 9.20 18.50
C TRP A 112 11.47 10.63 18.81
N GLN A 113 11.60 11.01 20.10
CA GLN A 113 12.02 12.35 20.50
C GLN A 113 13.35 12.78 19.86
N THR A 114 14.29 11.84 19.65
CA THR A 114 15.57 12.11 18.99
C THR A 114 15.43 12.48 17.51
N ALA A 115 14.33 12.09 16.86
CA ALA A 115 13.94 12.50 15.52
C ALA A 115 13.16 13.84 15.51
N SER A 116 12.98 14.47 16.67
CA SER A 116 12.36 15.80 16.85
C SER A 116 10.98 15.97 16.20
N PRO A 117 10.00 15.07 16.46
CA PRO A 117 8.63 15.32 16.07
C PRO A 117 8.07 16.56 16.80
N VAL A 118 7.11 17.23 16.16
CA VAL A 118 6.33 18.34 16.75
C VAL A 118 5.44 17.81 17.88
N GLU A 119 4.87 16.62 17.67
CA GLU A 119 4.03 15.90 18.62
C GLU A 119 4.07 14.40 18.34
N GLU A 120 3.90 13.59 19.38
CA GLU A 120 3.95 12.13 19.31
C GLU A 120 3.01 11.49 20.35
N TYR A 121 2.27 10.47 19.93
CA TYR A 121 1.35 9.72 20.77
C TYR A 121 1.54 8.22 20.63
N THR A 122 1.33 7.50 21.72
CA THR A 122 1.04 6.07 21.70
C THR A 122 -0.46 5.86 21.90
N LEU A 123 -1.05 5.09 21.01
CA LEU A 123 -2.45 4.71 21.02
C LEU A 123 -2.59 3.19 21.16
N THR A 124 -3.67 2.74 21.79
CA THR A 124 -4.07 1.34 21.81
C THR A 124 -5.41 1.18 21.13
N TYR A 125 -5.47 0.30 20.13
CA TYR A 125 -6.68 -0.14 19.46
C TYR A 125 -6.99 -1.57 19.88
N SER A 126 -8.19 -1.80 20.40
CA SER A 126 -8.59 -3.08 20.99
C SER A 126 -9.94 -3.55 20.45
N THR A 127 -10.10 -4.86 20.42
CA THR A 127 -11.40 -5.53 20.18
C THR A 127 -12.09 -5.93 21.49
N GLY A 128 -11.52 -5.55 22.64
CA GLY A 128 -11.88 -6.06 23.97
C GLY A 128 -11.13 -7.34 24.36
N ASN A 129 -10.39 -7.94 23.43
CA ASN A 129 -9.44 -9.01 23.69
C ASN A 129 -8.01 -8.48 23.60
N THR A 130 -7.32 -8.41 24.73
CA THR A 130 -5.97 -7.84 24.82
C THR A 130 -4.91 -8.61 24.02
N ALA A 131 -5.15 -9.88 23.68
CA ALA A 131 -4.26 -10.64 22.80
C ALA A 131 -4.23 -10.10 21.36
N ASN A 132 -5.27 -9.34 20.97
CA ASN A 132 -5.40 -8.72 19.66
C ASN A 132 -5.12 -7.21 19.68
N ASP A 133 -4.73 -6.65 20.82
CA ASP A 133 -4.45 -5.21 20.89
C ASP A 133 -3.36 -4.82 19.90
N VAL A 134 -3.58 -3.69 19.24
CA VAL A 134 -2.61 -3.07 18.35
C VAL A 134 -2.17 -1.75 18.98
N THR A 135 -0.87 -1.64 19.23
CA THR A 135 -0.23 -0.41 19.67
C THR A 135 0.17 0.39 18.44
N VAL A 136 -0.30 1.63 18.33
CA VAL A 136 0.06 2.55 17.25
C VAL A 136 0.82 3.73 17.84
N ILE A 137 2.05 3.95 17.40
CA ILE A 137 2.77 5.20 17.63
C ILE A 137 2.49 6.10 16.42
N ALA A 138 2.00 7.31 16.66
CA ALA A 138 1.74 8.32 15.63
C ALA A 138 2.49 9.60 15.99
N ALA A 139 3.22 10.16 15.03
CA ALA A 139 3.95 11.41 15.24
C ALA A 139 3.88 12.29 14.00
N GLN A 140 3.94 13.60 14.21
CA GLN A 140 3.97 14.60 13.15
C GLN A 140 5.29 15.38 13.18
N TRP A 141 5.82 15.68 12.00
CA TRP A 141 6.96 16.56 11.80
C TRP A 141 6.53 17.91 11.21
N SER A 142 7.43 18.90 11.32
CA SER A 142 7.24 20.22 10.70
C SER A 142 7.14 20.17 9.18
N ASP A 143 7.74 19.14 8.57
CA ASP A 143 7.89 19.02 7.13
C ASP A 143 7.96 17.55 6.71
N LYS A 144 7.69 17.34 5.42
CA LYS A 144 7.62 16.02 4.80
C LYS A 144 8.97 15.30 4.76
N ASP A 145 10.07 16.03 4.61
CA ASP A 145 11.40 15.42 4.49
C ASP A 145 11.86 14.83 5.82
N SER A 146 11.58 15.53 6.93
CA SER A 146 11.81 15.05 8.29
C SER A 146 10.96 13.81 8.62
N ALA A 147 9.66 13.84 8.27
CA ALA A 147 8.79 12.67 8.40
C ALA A 147 9.31 11.49 7.56
N LYS A 148 9.69 11.74 6.31
CA LYS A 148 10.24 10.71 5.41
C LYS A 148 11.53 10.11 5.97
N LYS A 149 12.42 10.92 6.54
CA LYS A 149 13.65 10.43 7.17
C LYS A 149 13.36 9.46 8.31
N GLN A 150 12.37 9.76 9.16
CA GLN A 150 11.97 8.83 10.22
C GLN A 150 11.35 7.56 9.65
N TYR A 151 10.46 7.67 8.66
CA TYR A 151 9.88 6.52 7.98
C TYR A 151 10.97 5.60 7.39
N ASP A 152 11.93 6.15 6.64
CA ASP A 152 13.02 5.38 6.03
C ASP A 152 13.90 4.71 7.10
N ALA A 153 14.16 5.41 8.22
CA ALA A 153 14.89 4.85 9.35
C ALA A 153 14.16 3.66 9.99
N LEU A 154 12.86 3.79 10.25
CA LEU A 154 12.03 2.72 10.82
C LEU A 154 11.97 1.51 9.87
N VAL A 155 11.66 1.71 8.60
CA VAL A 155 11.62 0.63 7.60
C VAL A 155 12.98 -0.05 7.46
N GLY A 156 14.07 0.71 7.49
CA GLY A 156 15.44 0.17 7.43
C GLY A 156 15.80 -0.77 8.59
N THR A 157 15.07 -0.72 9.70
CA THR A 157 15.25 -1.64 10.84
C THR A 157 14.40 -2.91 10.78
N LEU A 158 13.39 -2.96 9.90
CA LEU A 158 12.51 -4.12 9.81
C LEU A 158 13.19 -5.27 9.06
N THR A 159 13.59 -6.32 9.79
CA THR A 159 14.31 -7.49 9.22
C THR A 159 13.43 -8.73 9.02
N GLY A 160 12.20 -8.72 9.53
CA GLY A 160 11.25 -9.82 9.35
C GLY A 160 10.79 -9.97 7.89
N LYS A 161 10.06 -11.05 7.61
CA LYS A 161 9.51 -11.30 6.26
C LYS A 161 8.51 -10.20 5.89
N GLU A 162 8.60 -9.69 4.66
CA GLU A 162 7.61 -8.75 4.14
C GLU A 162 6.23 -9.42 3.96
N LEU A 163 5.20 -8.72 4.45
CA LEU A 163 3.80 -9.13 4.36
C LEU A 163 3.06 -8.29 3.33
N ALA A 164 3.29 -6.98 3.33
CA ALA A 164 2.70 -6.04 2.38
C ALA A 164 3.53 -4.76 2.26
N SER A 165 3.44 -4.08 1.13
CA SER A 165 4.00 -2.75 0.94
C SER A 165 3.25 -2.01 -0.16
N GLY A 166 3.32 -0.68 -0.18
CA GLY A 166 2.65 0.10 -1.20
C GLY A 166 2.65 1.61 -0.94
N ASN A 167 1.88 2.29 -1.78
CA ASN A 167 1.72 3.74 -1.75
C ASN A 167 0.51 4.14 -0.90
N VAL A 168 0.66 5.22 -0.13
CA VAL A 168 -0.42 5.89 0.58
C VAL A 168 -0.94 7.01 -0.33
N LYS A 169 -2.24 7.04 -0.60
CA LYS A 169 -2.86 8.02 -1.50
C LYS A 169 -4.02 8.75 -0.83
N VAL A 170 -4.02 10.08 -0.95
CA VAL A 170 -5.14 10.95 -0.57
C VAL A 170 -5.67 11.62 -1.83
N SER A 171 -6.97 11.48 -2.10
CA SER A 171 -7.61 12.01 -3.31
C SER A 171 -6.90 11.63 -4.62
N GLY A 172 -6.34 10.42 -4.68
CA GLY A 172 -5.61 9.88 -5.85
C GLY A 172 -4.13 10.29 -5.94
N SER A 173 -3.68 11.25 -5.15
CA SER A 173 -2.28 11.72 -5.10
C SER A 173 -1.47 10.92 -4.10
N ASN A 174 -0.22 10.58 -4.45
CA ASN A 174 0.68 9.87 -3.54
C ASN A 174 1.16 10.79 -2.41
N THR A 175 0.76 10.50 -1.18
CA THR A 175 1.13 11.27 0.02
C THR A 175 2.19 10.59 0.87
N GLY A 176 2.41 9.28 0.67
CA GLY A 176 3.51 8.55 1.30
C GLY A 176 3.54 7.08 0.92
N ALA A 177 4.02 6.23 1.82
CA ALA A 177 4.17 4.79 1.59
C ALA A 177 3.93 4.00 2.88
N TYR A 178 3.71 2.69 2.73
CA TYR A 178 3.64 1.77 3.85
C TYR A 178 4.46 0.49 3.59
N VAL A 179 4.94 -0.12 4.67
CA VAL A 179 5.53 -1.46 4.69
C VAL A 179 5.06 -2.17 5.95
N THR A 180 4.57 -3.39 5.79
CA THR A 180 4.22 -4.31 6.86
C THR A 180 5.12 -5.53 6.77
N ARG A 181 5.78 -5.88 7.88
CA ARG A 181 6.63 -7.07 8.00
C ARG A 181 6.25 -7.86 9.24
N GLU A 182 6.60 -9.15 9.25
CA GLU A 182 6.61 -9.93 10.49
C GLU A 182 7.55 -9.28 11.51
N ASP A 183 7.22 -9.40 12.79
CA ASP A 183 8.16 -9.04 13.83
C ASP A 183 9.35 -10.02 13.80
N ALA A 184 10.57 -9.51 13.86
CA ALA A 184 11.78 -10.33 13.75
C ALA A 184 11.98 -11.28 14.94
N SER A 185 11.38 -10.96 16.09
CA SER A 185 11.46 -11.74 17.32
C SER A 185 10.26 -12.68 17.52
N ASP A 186 9.14 -12.43 16.86
CA ASP A 186 7.93 -13.25 16.95
C ASP A 186 7.15 -13.26 15.63
N ALA A 187 7.22 -14.40 14.92
CA ALA A 187 6.51 -14.58 13.66
C ALA A 187 4.98 -14.58 13.80
N ASN A 188 4.39 -14.56 15.00
CA ASN A 188 2.94 -14.36 15.20
C ASN A 188 2.56 -12.88 15.32
N LYS A 189 3.53 -11.98 15.39
CA LYS A 189 3.35 -10.54 15.42
C LYS A 189 3.77 -9.92 14.10
N ALA A 190 3.34 -8.67 13.90
CA ALA A 190 3.76 -7.87 12.77
C ALA A 190 4.05 -6.43 13.21
N VAL A 191 4.87 -5.77 12.40
CA VAL A 191 5.14 -4.33 12.49
C VAL A 191 4.75 -3.72 11.16
N SER A 192 3.91 -2.70 11.20
CA SER A 192 3.52 -1.90 10.05
C SER A 192 4.01 -0.47 10.24
N VAL A 193 4.72 0.07 9.27
CA VAL A 193 5.18 1.46 9.26
C VAL A 193 4.58 2.14 8.05
N TRP A 194 3.94 3.29 8.23
CA TRP A 194 3.43 4.08 7.13
C TRP A 194 3.62 5.57 7.36
N GLN A 195 3.71 6.31 6.26
CA GLN A 195 3.86 7.75 6.22
C GLN A 195 2.75 8.36 5.38
N ASN A 196 2.19 9.46 5.86
CA ASN A 196 1.23 10.28 5.14
C ASN A 196 1.63 11.75 5.30
N ASP A 197 2.28 12.28 4.27
CA ASP A 197 2.83 13.63 4.25
C ASP A 197 3.76 13.92 5.45
N THR A 198 3.33 14.70 6.43
CA THR A 198 4.14 15.02 7.62
C THR A 198 3.97 14.06 8.79
N VAL A 199 3.11 13.04 8.66
CA VAL A 199 2.80 12.10 9.75
C VAL A 199 3.41 10.74 9.48
N VAL A 200 4.03 10.13 10.49
CA VAL A 200 4.53 8.75 10.46
C VAL A 200 3.85 7.95 11.55
N PHE A 201 3.55 6.70 11.22
CA PHE A 201 2.89 5.75 12.09
C PHE A 201 3.69 4.46 12.17
N GLN A 202 3.63 3.81 13.33
CA GLN A 202 4.08 2.44 13.51
C GLN A 202 3.04 1.67 14.31
N ALA A 203 2.45 0.62 13.71
CA ALA A 203 1.57 -0.32 14.38
C ALA A 203 2.32 -1.61 14.73
N THR A 204 2.13 -2.10 15.95
CA THR A 204 2.65 -3.38 16.42
C THR A 204 1.57 -4.17 17.14
N GLY A 205 1.57 -5.50 16.99
CA GLY A 205 0.52 -6.35 17.56
C GLY A 205 0.48 -7.72 16.92
N ALA A 206 -0.59 -8.47 17.14
CA ALA A 206 -0.83 -9.75 16.47
C ALA A 206 -0.86 -9.56 14.94
N LYS A 207 -0.25 -10.49 14.20
CA LYS A 207 -0.03 -10.38 12.75
C LYS A 207 -1.30 -10.04 11.97
N GLN A 208 -2.42 -10.70 12.28
CA GLN A 208 -3.69 -10.47 11.61
C GLN A 208 -4.27 -9.10 11.98
N ALA A 209 -4.25 -8.77 13.28
CA ALA A 209 -4.77 -7.50 13.79
C ALA A 209 -4.06 -6.29 13.17
N VAL A 210 -2.73 -6.33 13.06
CA VAL A 210 -1.94 -5.25 12.43
C VAL A 210 -2.28 -5.10 10.95
N GLN A 211 -2.39 -6.20 10.20
CA GLN A 211 -2.74 -6.14 8.78
C GLN A 211 -4.16 -5.60 8.55
N ASP A 212 -5.10 -5.97 9.41
CA ASP A 212 -6.49 -5.52 9.32
C ASP A 212 -6.62 -4.04 9.69
N LEU A 213 -6.00 -3.62 10.79
CA LEU A 213 -5.99 -2.24 11.22
C LEU A 213 -5.30 -1.33 10.19
N THR A 214 -4.07 -1.63 9.76
CA THR A 214 -3.34 -0.75 8.81
C THR A 214 -4.09 -0.61 7.48
N ARG A 215 -4.67 -1.69 6.94
CA ARG A 215 -5.37 -1.66 5.63
C ARG A 215 -6.57 -0.73 5.63
N LYS A 216 -7.19 -0.52 6.78
CA LYS A 216 -8.43 0.25 6.95
C LYS A 216 -8.24 1.51 7.79
N PHE A 217 -7.01 1.78 8.22
CA PHE A 217 -6.68 3.00 8.93
C PHE A 217 -6.92 4.20 7.98
N PRO A 218 -7.68 5.22 8.39
CA PRO A 218 -7.89 6.40 7.57
C PRO A 218 -6.57 7.11 7.26
N LEU A 219 -6.38 7.46 5.98
CA LEU A 219 -5.21 8.14 5.43
C LEU A 219 -5.64 9.52 4.91
#